data_AF-A0A9D4LDJ1-F1
#
_entry.id   AF-A0A9D4LDJ1-F1
#
_cell.length_a   1.000
_cell.length_b   1.000
_cell.length_c   1.000
_cell.angle_alpha   90.00
_cell.angle_beta   90.00
_cell.angle_gamma   90.00
#
_symmetry.space_group_name_H-M   'P 1'
#
loop_
_entity.id
_entity.type
_entity.pdbx_description
1 polymer ?
#
loop_
_entity_poly.entity_id
_entity_poly.type
_entity_poly.pdbx_seq_one_letter_code
_entity_poly.pdbx_strand_id
1 'polypeptide(L)' 'MEYFDIVKRFEKRFGYQDLPQTATIAFNTARQEGEEDLHDWADRIMTLATKAFQRNHRLCR' A
#
# COMPACT_ATOMS: atom_id res chain seq x y z
N MET A 1 -28.49 5.29 -14.32
CA MET A 1 -27.17 4.71 -14.00
C MET A 1 -26.17 5.81 -14.28
N GLU A 2 -25.73 6.49 -13.24
CA GLU A 2 -24.77 7.59 -13.38
C GLU A 2 -23.39 7.01 -13.69
N TYR A 3 -22.60 7.71 -14.51
CA TYR A 3 -21.24 7.31 -14.89
C TYR A 3 -20.39 6.86 -13.68
N PHE A 4 -20.53 7.57 -12.56
CA PHE A 4 -19.84 7.27 -11.31
C PHE A 4 -20.20 5.92 -10.68
N ASP A 5 -21.41 5.39 -10.90
CA ASP A 5 -21.80 4.07 -10.38
C ASP A 5 -21.07 2.94 -11.10
N ILE A 6 -20.82 3.13 -12.39
CA ILE A 6 -20.09 2.17 -13.22
C ILE A 6 -18.62 2.18 -12.79
N VAL A 7 -18.01 3.37 -12.64
CA VAL A 7 -16.63 3.51 -12.16
C VAL A 7 -16.45 2.87 -10.79
N LYS A 8 -17.34 3.12 -9.82
CA LYS A 8 -17.29 2.48 -8.49
C LYS A 8 -17.38 0.95 -8.55
N ARG A 9 -18.15 0.39 -9.48
CA ARG A 9 -18.24 -1.07 -9.67
C ARG A 9 -16.95 -1.63 -10.26
N PHE A 10 -16.31 -0.91 -11.16
CA PHE A 10 -15.00 -1.29 -11.69
C PHE A 10 -13.92 -1.18 -10.60
N GLU A 11 -13.89 -0.10 -9.81
CA GLU A 11 -12.96 0.02 -8.67
C GLU A 11 -13.20 -1.07 -7.61
N LYS A 12 -14.45 -1.45 -7.34
CA LYS A 12 -14.74 -2.53 -6.40
C LYS A 12 -14.27 -3.90 -6.91
N ARG A 13 -14.29 -4.13 -8.23
CA ARG A 13 -14.01 -5.44 -8.83
C ARG A 13 -12.55 -5.60 -9.30
N PHE A 14 -11.95 -4.50 -9.74
CA PHE A 14 -10.61 -4.43 -10.34
C PHE A 14 -9.70 -3.40 -9.67
N GLY A 15 -10.24 -2.54 -8.81
CA GLY A 15 -9.40 -1.69 -7.98
C GLY A 15 -8.55 -2.61 -7.11
N TYR A 16 -7.25 -2.51 -7.33
CA TYR A 16 -6.24 -3.28 -6.63
C TYR A 16 -6.21 -2.79 -5.18
N GLN A 17 -7.14 -3.29 -4.35
CA GLN A 17 -7.00 -3.19 -2.91
C GLN A 17 -5.93 -4.19 -2.53
N ASP A 18 -4.68 -3.72 -2.43
CA ASP A 18 -3.66 -4.45 -1.68
C ASP A 18 -4.26 -4.78 -0.32
N LEU A 19 -4.49 -6.08 -0.08
CA LEU A 19 -4.95 -6.53 1.22
C LEU A 19 -3.90 -6.07 2.24
N PRO A 20 -4.28 -5.53 3.41
CA PRO A 20 -3.31 -5.09 4.41
C PRO A 20 -2.25 -6.16 4.74
N GLN A 21 -2.63 -7.43 4.62
CA GLN A 21 -1.75 -8.59 4.76
C GLN A 21 -0.67 -8.68 3.67
N THR A 22 -1.00 -8.42 2.40
CA THR A 22 0.00 -8.44 1.30
C THR A 22 0.97 -7.27 1.44
N ALA A 23 0.49 -6.09 1.81
CA ALA A 23 1.33 -4.93 2.10
C ALA A 23 2.26 -5.18 3.30
N THR A 24 1.77 -5.84 4.36
CA THR A 24 2.58 -6.21 5.53
C THR A 24 3.67 -7.21 5.17
N ILE A 25 3.35 -8.24 4.38
CA ILE A 25 4.34 -9.20 3.90
C ILE A 25 5.38 -8.49 3.04
N ALA A 26 4.94 -7.67 2.07
CA ALA A 26 5.84 -6.92 1.19
C ALA A 26 6.79 -6.01 1.98
N PHE A 27 6.30 -5.29 2.99
CA PHE A 27 7.12 -4.49 3.89
C PHE A 27 8.16 -5.35 4.63
N ASN A 28 7.75 -6.47 5.23
CA ASN A 28 8.65 -7.35 5.99
C ASN A 28 9.73 -8.01 5.12
N THR A 29 9.44 -8.24 3.84
CA THR A 29 10.38 -8.85 2.89
C THR A 29 11.21 -7.83 2.11
N ALA A 30 10.90 -6.54 2.22
CA ALA A 30 11.57 -5.51 1.46
C ALA A 30 13.02 -5.36 1.92
N ARG A 31 13.94 -5.48 0.97
CA ARG A 31 15.38 -5.27 1.16
C ARG A 31 15.85 -4.22 0.15
N GLN A 32 16.86 -3.46 0.53
CA GLN A 32 17.52 -2.56 -0.39
C GLN A 32 18.20 -3.38 -1.48
N GLU A 33 17.96 -3.01 -2.74
CA GLU A 33 18.66 -3.62 -3.86
C GLU A 33 20.07 -3.01 -4.02
N GLY A 34 21.02 -3.78 -4.55
CA GLY A 34 22.45 -3.42 -4.51
C GLY A 34 22.83 -2.13 -5.25
N GLU A 35 22.03 -1.71 -6.22
CA GLU A 35 22.21 -0.46 -6.97
C GLU A 35 21.16 0.61 -6.62
N GLU A 36 20.25 0.34 -5.67
CA GLU A 36 19.20 1.26 -5.28
C GLU A 36 19.75 2.35 -4.34
N ASP A 37 19.47 3.62 -4.67
CA ASP A 37 19.82 4.72 -3.79
C ASP A 37 19.08 4.59 -2.45
N LEU A 38 19.76 4.99 -1.37
CA LEU A 38 19.22 4.87 -0.02
C LEU A 38 17.94 5.69 0.15
N HIS A 39 17.83 6.84 -0.53
CA HIS A 39 16.66 7.70 -0.45
C HIS A 39 15.46 7.06 -1.13
N ASP A 40 15.65 6.54 -2.35
CA ASP A 40 14.62 5.84 -3.11
C ASP A 40 14.13 4.59 -2.36
N TRP A 41 15.05 3.86 -1.74
CA TRP A 41 14.70 2.73 -0.89
C TRP A 41 13.86 3.16 0.32
N ALA A 42 14.25 4.23 1.02
CA ALA A 42 13.54 4.73 2.19
C ALA A 42 12.10 5.17 1.84
N ASP A 43 11.92 5.85 0.72
CA ASP A 43 10.60 6.30 0.24
C ASP A 43 9.69 5.11 -0.12
N ARG A 44 10.27 4.08 -0.75
CA ARG A 44 9.56 2.83 -1.06
C ARG A 44 9.11 2.10 0.20
N ILE A 45 10.00 1.97 1.20
CA ILE A 45 9.68 1.37 2.51
C ILE A 45 8.61 2.17 3.24
N MET A 46 8.69 3.50 3.24
CA MET A 46 7.69 4.36 3.88
C MET A 46 6.30 4.22 3.23
N THR A 47 6.27 4.11 1.91
CA THR A 47 5.03 3.86 1.15
C THR A 47 4.43 2.50 1.50
N LEU A 48 5.25 1.45 1.60
CA LEU A 48 4.81 0.12 2.01
C LEU A 48 4.31 0.10 3.46
N ALA A 49 5.00 0.78 4.39
CA ALA A 49 4.59 0.91 5.78
C ALA A 49 3.22 1.59 5.90
N THR A 50 3.01 2.65 5.14
CA THR A 50 1.73 3.39 5.11
C THR A 50 0.60 2.48 4.64
N LYS A 51 0.82 1.71 3.58
CA LYS A 51 -0.17 0.75 3.07
C LYS A 51 -0.43 -0.42 4.03
N ALA A 52 0.61 -0.92 4.70
CA ALA A 52 0.51 -2.03 5.64
C ALA A 52 -0.23 -1.64 6.94
N PHE A 53 0.02 -0.43 7.46
CA PHE A 53 -0.40 0.00 8.80
C PHE A 53 -1.43 1.14 8.83
N GLN A 54 -2.00 1.53 7.68
CA GLN A 54 -3.02 2.59 7.54
C GLN A 54 -4.20 2.48 8.51
N ARG A 55 -4.49 1.28 9.06
CA ARG A 55 -5.61 1.03 9.98
C ARG A 55 -5.27 1.11 11.47
N ASN A 56 -4.00 1.24 11.86
CA ASN A 56 -3.57 1.23 13.28
C ASN A 56 -3.31 2.61 13.89
N HIS A 57 -3.68 3.70 13.20
CA HIS A 57 -3.61 5.07 13.73
C HIS A 57 -4.50 5.36 14.95
N ARG A 58 -5.15 4.35 15.55
CA ARG A 58 -5.89 4.46 16.82
C ARG A 58 -5.07 4.08 18.07
N LEU A 59 -3.80 3.70 17.93
CA LEU A 59 -2.98 3.22 19.06
C LEU A 59 -1.88 4.20 19.54
N CYS A 60 -1.85 5.43 19.03
CA CYS A 60 -1.09 6.51 19.67
C CYS A 60 -2.05 7.41 20.46
N ARG A 61 -2.40 6.99 21.68
CA ARG A 61 -2.95 7.86 22.72
C ARG A 61 -2.25 7.57 24.04
#